data_AF-A0A926XXP7-F1
#
_entry.id   AF-A0A926XXP7-F1
#
_cell.length_a   1.000
_cell.length_b   1.000
_cell.length_c   1.000
_cell.angle_alpha   90.00
_cell.angle_beta   90.00
_cell.angle_gamma   90.00
#
_symmetry.space_group_name_H-M   'P 1'
#
loop_
_entity.id
_entity.type
_entity.pdbx_description
1 polymer ?
#
loop_
_entity_poly.entity_id
_entity_poly.type
_entity_poly.pdbx_seq_one_letter_code
_entity_poly.pdbx_strand_id
1 'polypeptide(L)'
;MNTRTLPRLTQQFEHTTLNTAQITAYLIGIPRYLEAGVYQGVSEKACHYLAYADGVEFWLRRYLAGKPATLHNVFREIRAFLAHDETAARHMILFVLNAVADTMLQNEWYELMKPYNIARKRIQKTFNI
;
A
#
# COMPACT_ATOMS: atom_id res chain seq x y z
N MET A 1 2.92 21.10 4.51
CA MET A 1 3.34 19.79 5.05
C MET A 1 3.16 19.79 6.56
N ASN A 2 2.32 18.91 7.12
CA ASN A 2 2.02 18.88 8.56
C ASN A 2 3.15 18.15 9.33
N THR A 3 4.01 18.91 10.01
CA THR A 3 5.20 18.46 10.76
C THR A 3 4.91 17.58 11.98
N ARG A 4 3.64 17.39 12.36
CA ARG A 4 3.23 16.59 13.54
C ARG A 4 3.16 15.07 13.34
N THR A 5 3.31 14.55 12.11
CA THR A 5 3.17 13.08 11.84
C THR A 5 4.49 12.32 11.86
N LEU A 6 5.61 12.98 11.55
CA LEU A 6 6.94 12.37 11.58
C LEU A 6 7.37 11.87 12.97
N PRO A 7 7.18 12.61 14.08
CA PRO A 7 7.73 12.22 15.39
C PRO A 7 7.20 10.87 15.91
N ARG A 8 5.94 10.54 15.62
CA ARG A 8 5.30 9.29 16.08
C ARG A 8 5.85 8.03 15.39
N LEU A 9 6.14 8.11 14.09
CA LEU A 9 6.74 7.00 13.36
C LEU A 9 8.18 6.76 13.83
N THR A 10 8.95 7.84 14.02
CA THR A 10 10.33 7.72 14.49
C THR A 10 10.40 7.11 15.89
N GLN A 11 9.52 7.54 16.81
CA GLN A 11 9.41 6.96 18.15
C GLN A 11 9.02 5.48 18.15
N GLN A 12 8.19 5.04 17.21
CA GLN A 12 7.77 3.64 17.09
C GLN A 12 8.94 2.70 16.72
N PHE A 13 9.99 3.24 16.09
CA PHE A 13 11.16 2.49 15.63
C PHE A 13 12.46 2.89 16.34
N GLU A 14 12.38 3.70 17.41
CA GLU A 14 13.54 4.29 18.10
C GLU A 14 14.43 3.25 18.81
N HIS A 15 13.93 2.02 18.98
CA HIS A 15 14.64 0.89 19.59
C HIS A 15 14.86 -0.28 18.64
N THR A 16 14.64 -0.10 17.34
CA THR A 16 14.84 -1.16 16.34
C THR A 16 16.11 -0.91 15.55
N THR A 17 16.66 -1.95 14.92
CA THR A 17 17.81 -1.84 13.99
C THR A 17 17.41 -1.22 12.64
N LEU A 18 16.16 -0.78 12.51
CA LEU A 18 15.59 -0.34 11.26
C LEU A 18 16.09 1.03 10.85
N ASN A 19 16.34 1.18 9.55
CA ASN A 19 16.56 2.50 8.97
C ASN A 19 15.22 3.26 8.90
N THR A 20 14.95 4.06 9.92
CA THR A 20 13.72 4.85 10.05
C THR A 20 13.49 5.81 8.88
N ALA A 21 14.56 6.34 8.28
CA ALA A 21 14.46 7.20 7.09
C ALA A 21 13.94 6.42 5.88
N GLN A 22 14.44 5.20 5.68
CA GLN A 22 14.01 4.32 4.59
C GLN A 22 12.55 3.88 4.76
N ILE A 23 12.15 3.45 5.96
CA ILE A 23 10.76 3.08 6.26
C ILE A 23 9.83 4.26 6.05
N THR A 24 10.22 5.44 6.57
CA THR A 24 9.43 6.66 6.42
C THR A 24 9.26 7.01 4.95
N ALA A 25 10.35 7.01 4.17
CA ALA A 25 10.31 7.27 2.73
C ALA A 25 9.38 6.30 1.99
N TYR A 26 9.45 5.00 2.30
CA TYR A 26 8.55 4.00 1.73
C TYR A 26 7.07 4.26 2.07
N LEU A 27 6.76 4.46 3.36
CA LEU A 27 5.41 4.65 3.87
C LEU A 27 4.74 5.96 3.40
N ILE A 28 5.54 6.99 3.12
CA ILE A 28 5.03 8.27 2.64
C ILE A 28 5.13 8.47 1.13
N GLY A 29 5.94 7.65 0.45
CA GLY A 29 6.15 7.69 -0.99
C GLY A 29 4.89 7.35 -1.78
N ILE A 30 4.87 7.81 -3.03
CA ILE A 30 3.83 7.48 -3.99
C ILE A 30 4.27 6.20 -4.70
N PRO A 31 3.46 5.12 -4.72
CA PRO A 31 3.69 3.95 -5.57
C PRO A 31 3.79 4.37 -7.05
N ARG A 32 4.61 3.67 -7.84
CA ARG A 32 4.97 4.12 -9.20
C ARG A 32 4.64 3.07 -10.26
N TYR A 33 3.62 2.25 -10.05
CA TYR A 33 3.20 1.24 -11.02
C TYR A 33 2.72 1.89 -12.32
N LEU A 34 1.91 2.94 -12.24
CA LEU A 34 1.44 3.68 -13.42
C LEU A 34 2.62 4.29 -14.19
N GLU A 35 3.53 4.97 -13.49
CA GLU A 35 4.68 5.60 -14.13
C GLU A 35 5.56 4.57 -14.84
N ALA A 36 5.81 3.43 -14.19
CA ALA A 36 6.54 2.32 -14.80
C ALA A 36 5.81 1.76 -16.04
N GLY A 37 4.49 1.60 -15.97
CA GLY A 37 3.67 1.15 -17.10
C GLY A 37 3.74 2.11 -18.29
N VAL A 38 3.58 3.41 -18.05
CA VAL A 38 3.70 4.45 -19.09
C VAL A 38 5.08 4.40 -19.74
N TYR A 39 6.14 4.32 -18.93
CA TYR A 39 7.51 4.22 -19.44
C TYR A 39 7.72 2.97 -20.30
N GLN A 40 7.10 1.84 -19.94
CA GLN A 40 7.18 0.58 -20.68
C GLN A 40 6.22 0.52 -21.89
N GLY A 41 5.42 1.56 -22.12
CA GLY A 41 4.47 1.60 -23.25
C GLY A 41 3.34 0.58 -23.13
N VAL A 42 2.91 0.24 -21.91
CA VAL A 42 1.73 -0.61 -21.73
C VAL A 42 0.47 0.09 -22.24
N SER A 43 -0.56 -0.70 -22.56
CA SER A 43 -1.82 -0.14 -23.08
C SER A 43 -2.47 0.83 -22.09
N GLU A 44 -3.24 1.80 -22.61
CA GLU A 44 -3.99 2.76 -21.79
C GLU A 44 -4.86 2.06 -20.75
N LYS A 45 -5.55 0.99 -21.16
CA LYS A 45 -6.34 0.14 -20.26
C LYS A 45 -5.50 -0.46 -19.12
N ALA A 46 -4.29 -0.94 -19.40
CA ALA A 46 -3.38 -1.44 -18.36
C ALA A 46 -2.89 -0.30 -17.45
N CYS A 47 -2.60 0.89 -17.99
CA CYS A 47 -2.27 2.07 -17.20
C CYS A 47 -3.40 2.43 -16.21
N HIS A 48 -4.67 2.37 -16.64
CA HIS A 48 -5.80 2.58 -15.73
C HIS A 48 -5.80 1.59 -14.56
N TYR A 49 -5.51 0.30 -14.81
CA TYR A 49 -5.41 -0.71 -13.75
C TYR A 49 -4.23 -0.45 -12.81
N LEU A 50 -3.08 -0.03 -13.34
CA LEU A 50 -1.91 0.32 -12.55
C LEU A 50 -2.16 1.56 -11.67
N ALA A 51 -2.95 2.52 -12.15
CA ALA A 51 -3.36 3.68 -11.36
C ALA A 51 -4.22 3.28 -10.14
N TYR A 52 -5.16 2.33 -10.31
CA TYR A 52 -5.91 1.78 -9.18
C TYR A 52 -5.00 1.02 -8.19
N ALA A 53 -4.03 0.25 -8.71
CA ALA A 53 -3.06 -0.45 -7.86
C ALA A 53 -2.22 0.53 -7.04
N ASP A 54 -1.75 1.62 -7.65
CA ASP A 54 -1.05 2.71 -6.94
C ASP A 54 -1.93 3.32 -5.83
N GLY A 55 -3.22 3.54 -6.10
CA GLY A 55 -4.18 4.06 -5.12
C GLY A 55 -4.38 3.12 -3.93
N VAL A 56 -4.59 1.82 -4.18
CA VAL A 56 -4.76 0.80 -3.13
C VAL A 56 -3.51 0.75 -2.25
N GLU A 57 -2.33 0.66 -2.86
CA GLU A 57 -1.08 0.59 -2.13
C GLU A 57 -0.79 1.87 -1.34
N PHE A 58 -1.03 3.04 -1.95
CA PHE A 58 -0.83 4.33 -1.31
C PHE A 58 -1.59 4.39 0.02
N TRP A 59 -2.89 4.07 0.01
CA TRP A 59 -3.70 4.11 1.22
C TRP A 59 -3.33 3.01 2.22
N LEU A 60 -2.91 1.84 1.75
CA LEU A 60 -2.42 0.77 2.62
C LEU A 60 -1.16 1.20 3.37
N ARG A 61 -0.19 1.80 2.66
CA ARG A 61 1.02 2.36 3.29
C ARG A 61 0.68 3.49 4.28
N ARG A 62 -0.31 4.34 3.99
CA ARG A 62 -0.79 5.37 4.95
C ARG A 62 -1.45 4.80 6.20
N TYR A 63 -2.19 3.70 6.06
CA TYR A 63 -2.75 2.97 7.19
C TYR A 63 -1.63 2.43 8.11
N LEU A 64 -0.59 1.83 7.51
CA LEU A 64 0.57 1.32 8.23
C LEU A 64 1.40 2.41 8.89
N ALA A 65 1.42 3.60 8.30
CA ALA A 65 2.04 4.79 8.87
C ALA A 65 1.34 5.34 10.13
N GLY A 66 0.27 4.69 10.61
CA GLY A 66 -0.47 5.12 11.80
C GLY A 66 -1.29 6.39 11.59
N LYS A 67 -1.53 6.82 10.34
CA LYS A 67 -2.43 7.94 10.07
C LYS A 67 -3.87 7.52 10.40
N PRO A 68 -4.72 8.44 10.89
CA PRO A 68 -6.15 8.17 11.15
C PRO A 68 -6.96 7.87 9.88
N ALA A 69 -6.34 7.81 8.70
CA ALA A 69 -6.94 7.24 7.50
C ALA A 69 -7.17 5.75 7.77
N THR A 70 -8.40 5.44 8.16
CA THR A 70 -8.84 4.08 8.41
C THR A 70 -8.70 3.27 7.12
N LEU A 71 -8.69 1.94 7.27
CA LEU A 71 -8.74 0.98 6.16
C LEU A 71 -9.89 1.27 5.16
N HIS A 72 -10.84 2.14 5.54
CA HIS A 72 -11.88 2.68 4.68
C HIS A 72 -11.38 3.26 3.35
N ASN A 73 -10.27 4.00 3.32
CA ASN A 73 -9.78 4.56 2.05
C ASN A 73 -9.27 3.47 1.12
N VAL A 74 -8.58 2.46 1.67
CA VAL A 74 -8.19 1.25 0.91
C VAL A 74 -9.45 0.57 0.35
N PHE A 75 -10.49 0.43 1.17
CA PHE A 75 -11.75 -0.17 0.74
C PHE A 75 -12.49 0.65 -0.32
N ARG A 76 -12.37 1.98 -0.29
CA ARG A 76 -12.95 2.86 -1.29
C ARG A 76 -12.27 2.68 -2.64
N GLU A 77 -10.94 2.66 -2.67
CA GLU A 77 -10.20 2.41 -3.92
C GLU A 77 -10.48 1.02 -4.48
N ILE A 78 -10.51 -0.01 -3.62
CA ILE A 78 -10.84 -1.37 -4.05
C ILE A 78 -12.25 -1.44 -4.64
N ARG A 79 -13.25 -0.79 -4.02
CA ARG A 79 -14.62 -0.74 -4.57
C ARG A 79 -14.68 -0.02 -5.91
N ALA A 80 -13.98 1.11 -6.05
CA ALA A 80 -13.92 1.84 -7.31
C ALA A 80 -13.29 0.98 -8.42
N PHE A 81 -12.26 0.20 -8.09
CA PHE A 81 -11.61 -0.69 -9.05
C PHE A 81 -12.51 -1.87 -9.43
N LEU A 82 -13.10 -2.55 -8.45
CA LEU A 82 -14.03 -3.67 -8.69
C LEU A 82 -15.24 -3.25 -9.55
N ALA A 83 -15.75 -2.04 -9.35
CA ALA A 83 -16.84 -1.50 -10.15
C ALA A 83 -16.45 -1.24 -11.62
N HIS A 84 -15.15 -1.11 -11.90
CA HIS A 84 -14.65 -0.91 -13.25
C HIS A 84 -14.32 -2.24 -13.95
N ASP A 85 -13.57 -3.12 -13.28
CA ASP A 85 -13.25 -4.47 -13.78
C ASP A 85 -12.97 -5.41 -12.59
N GLU A 86 -13.91 -6.31 -12.31
CA GLU A 86 -13.83 -7.18 -11.14
C GLU A 86 -12.65 -8.16 -11.22
N THR A 87 -12.42 -8.79 -12.37
CA THR A 87 -11.38 -9.79 -12.55
C THR A 87 -10.00 -9.16 -12.44
N ALA A 88 -9.77 -8.07 -13.16
CA ALA A 88 -8.49 -7.35 -13.10
C ALA A 88 -8.23 -6.81 -11.69
N ALA A 89 -9.24 -6.25 -11.03
CA ALA A 89 -9.12 -5.74 -9.67
C ALA A 89 -8.68 -6.84 -8.69
N ARG A 90 -9.29 -8.04 -8.73
CA ARG A 90 -8.93 -9.16 -7.84
C ARG A 90 -7.44 -9.53 -7.98
N HIS A 91 -6.97 -9.71 -9.21
CA HIS A 91 -5.57 -10.05 -9.47
C HIS A 91 -4.61 -8.94 -9.04
N MET A 92 -4.92 -7.68 -9.38
CA MET A 92 -4.07 -6.53 -9.05
C MET A 92 -4.03 -6.23 -7.55
N ILE A 93 -5.12 -6.44 -6.83
CA ILE A 93 -5.15 -6.28 -5.37
C ILE A 93 -4.28 -7.35 -4.71
N LEU A 94 -4.35 -8.61 -5.15
CA LEU A 94 -3.45 -9.66 -4.65
C LEU A 94 -1.99 -9.34 -4.95
N PHE A 95 -1.71 -8.87 -6.16
CA PHE A 95 -0.38 -8.40 -6.55
C PHE A 95 0.13 -7.30 -5.60
N VAL A 96 -0.66 -6.25 -5.37
CA VAL A 96 -0.32 -5.15 -4.44
C VAL A 96 -0.06 -5.68 -3.03
N LEU A 97 -0.94 -6.55 -2.52
CA LEU A 97 -0.78 -7.10 -1.18
C LEU A 97 0.54 -7.89 -1.09
N ASN A 98 0.84 -8.74 -2.07
CA ASN A 98 2.08 -9.51 -2.09
C ASN A 98 3.30 -8.60 -2.21
N ALA A 99 3.30 -7.62 -3.13
CA ALA A 99 4.41 -6.68 -3.31
C ALA A 99 4.73 -5.89 -2.03
N VAL A 100 3.71 -5.47 -1.28
CA VAL A 100 3.87 -4.79 0.01
C VAL A 100 4.47 -5.72 1.07
N ALA A 101 4.02 -6.99 1.12
CA ALA A 101 4.58 -7.98 2.03
C ALA A 101 6.04 -8.30 1.69
N ASP A 102 6.33 -8.54 0.41
CA ASP A 102 7.67 -8.87 -0.07
C ASP A 102 8.64 -7.73 0.22
N THR A 103 8.20 -6.47 0.02
CA THR A 103 9.02 -5.30 0.35
C THR A 103 9.34 -5.25 1.84
N MET A 104 8.36 -5.52 2.72
CA MET A 104 8.62 -5.55 4.18
C MET A 104 9.57 -6.68 4.55
N LEU A 105 9.41 -7.87 3.97
CA LEU A 105 10.26 -9.03 4.26
C LEU A 105 11.71 -8.82 3.78
N GLN A 106 11.89 -8.32 2.55
CA GLN A 106 13.21 -8.05 1.97
C GLN A 106 14.00 -7.00 2.75
N ASN A 107 13.31 -6.06 3.38
CA ASN A 107 13.93 -5.02 4.19
C ASN A 107 13.86 -5.30 5.70
N GLU A 108 13.38 -6.49 6.09
CA GLU A 108 13.29 -6.94 7.48
C GLU A 108 12.41 -6.04 8.40
N TRP A 109 11.37 -5.41 7.84
CA TRP A 109 10.44 -4.52 8.56
C TRP A 109 9.34 -5.29 9.30
N TYR A 110 9.73 -6.23 10.16
CA TYR A 110 8.81 -7.17 10.82
C TYR A 110 7.76 -6.49 11.71
N GLU A 111 8.05 -5.31 12.24
CA GLU A 111 7.16 -4.50 13.05
C GLU A 111 5.93 -4.03 12.27
N LEU A 112 6.05 -3.85 10.96
CA LEU A 112 4.93 -3.52 10.07
C LEU A 112 4.09 -4.73 9.69
N MET A 113 4.63 -5.95 9.83
CA MET A 113 3.94 -7.18 9.40
C MET A 113 2.66 -7.44 10.19
N LYS A 114 2.64 -7.16 11.51
CA LYS A 114 1.44 -7.37 12.33
C LYS A 114 0.26 -6.50 11.88
N PRO A 115 0.35 -5.16 11.82
CA PRO A 115 -0.74 -4.32 11.32
C PRO A 115 -1.06 -4.61 9.84
N TYR A 116 -0.07 -4.91 9.01
CA TYR A 116 -0.28 -5.32 7.62
C TYR A 116 -1.11 -6.60 7.50
N ASN A 117 -0.80 -7.65 8.26
CA ASN A 117 -1.54 -8.91 8.21
C ASN A 117 -3.00 -8.74 8.68
N ILE A 118 -3.26 -7.82 9.61
CA ILE A 118 -4.63 -7.46 10.01
C ILE A 118 -5.36 -6.78 8.84
N ALA A 119 -4.73 -5.82 8.17
CA ALA A 119 -5.29 -5.16 7.00
C ALA A 119 -5.55 -6.15 5.85
N ARG A 120 -4.56 -6.99 5.51
CA ARG A 120 -4.65 -8.03 4.49
C ARG A 120 -5.83 -8.95 4.71
N LYS A 121 -5.94 -9.55 5.90
CA LYS A 121 -7.06 -10.45 6.26
C LYS A 121 -8.42 -9.75 6.13
N ARG A 122 -8.51 -8.48 6.54
CA ARG A 122 -9.75 -7.70 6.43
C ARG A 122 -10.10 -7.44 4.96
N ILE A 123 -9.14 -7.03 4.13
CA ILE A 123 -9.33 -6.80 2.70
C ILE A 123 -9.82 -8.09 2.02
N GLN A 124 -9.08 -9.19 2.20
CA GLN A 124 -9.41 -10.49 1.60
C GLN A 124 -10.80 -10.96 2.01
N LYS A 125 -11.14 -10.87 3.30
CA LYS A 125 -12.48 -11.21 3.79
C LYS A 125 -13.58 -10.33 3.21
N THR A 126 -13.36 -9.01 3.15
CA THR A 126 -14.39 -8.05 2.70
C THR A 126 -14.68 -8.16 1.21
N PHE A 127 -13.66 -8.45 0.39
CA PHE A 127 -13.80 -8.45 -1.06
C PHE A 127 -13.73 -9.84 -1.69
N ASN A 128 -13.62 -10.90 -0.87
CA ASN A 128 -13.48 -12.29 -1.30
C ASN A 128 -12.30 -12.51 -2.27
N ILE A 129 -11.14 -11.94 -1.94
CA ILE A 129 -9.92 -11.97 -2.76
C ILE A 129 -8.84 -12.79 -2.08
#